data_AF-A0A3D1HPT4-F1
#
_entry.id   AF-A0A3D1HPT4-F1
#
_cell.length_a   1.000
_cell.length_b   1.000
_cell.length_c   1.000
_cell.angle_alpha   90.00
_cell.angle_beta   90.00
_cell.angle_gamma   90.00
#
_symmetry.space_group_name_H-M   'P 1'
#
loop_
_entity.id
_entity.type
_entity.pdbx_description
1 polymer ?
#
loop_
_entity_poly.entity_id
_entity_poly.type
_entity_poly.pdbx_seq_one_letter_code
_entity_poly.pdbx_strand_id
1 'polypeptide(L)'
;MTSANARFVIGIDVGGTFTDLFFLDRTTGTVTTGKLPSTVADQSIGLVDGINRELDDFSDIATIVHGTTVGTNALLERKGTRTGLITTAGFEDVLEMRRRDRPHTWGLRGGYEPVIPRDLRIGVGGRVLANG
;
A
#
# COMPACT_ATOMS: atom_id res chain seq x y z
N MET A 1 -10.36 -24.21 15.18
CA MET A 1 -11.67 -23.90 15.76
C MET A 1 -12.10 -22.56 15.20
N THR A 2 -12.98 -22.53 14.21
CA THR A 2 -13.66 -21.30 13.78
C THR A 2 -14.70 -20.95 14.84
N SER A 3 -14.47 -19.88 15.60
CA SER A 3 -15.43 -19.39 16.59
C SER A 3 -16.73 -19.02 15.87
N ALA A 4 -17.82 -19.69 16.23
CA ALA A 4 -19.16 -19.40 15.71
C ALA A 4 -19.71 -18.04 16.17
N ASN A 5 -18.95 -17.26 16.95
CA ASN A 5 -19.34 -16.00 17.56
C ASN A 5 -18.48 -14.79 17.16
N ALA A 6 -17.59 -14.92 16.17
CA ALA A 6 -16.84 -13.78 15.68
C ALA A 6 -17.82 -12.73 15.09
N ARG A 7 -17.95 -11.58 15.77
CA ARG A 7 -19.01 -10.58 15.57
C ARG A 7 -18.51 -9.26 14.98
N PHE A 8 -17.25 -8.90 15.19
CA PHE A 8 -16.75 -7.60 14.78
C PHE A 8 -16.13 -7.61 13.38
N VAL A 9 -16.49 -6.61 12.58
CA VAL A 9 -15.74 -6.24 11.37
C VAL A 9 -14.96 -4.97 11.68
N ILE A 10 -13.64 -5.05 11.52
CA ILE A 10 -12.75 -3.95 11.85
C ILE A 10 -12.15 -3.40 10.55
N GLY A 11 -12.35 -2.11 10.31
CA GLY A 11 -11.64 -1.34 9.29
C GLY A 11 -10.48 -0.59 9.92
N ILE A 12 -9.32 -0.62 9.29
CA ILE A 12 -8.11 0.05 9.77
C ILE A 12 -7.51 0.81 8.61
N ASP A 13 -7.24 2.10 8.78
CA ASP A 13 -6.48 2.92 7.82
C ASP A 13 -5.24 3.49 8.49
N VAL A 14 -4.07 2.95 8.13
CA VAL A 14 -2.79 3.38 8.67
C VAL A 14 -2.20 4.49 7.79
N GLY A 15 -2.22 5.70 8.34
CA GLY A 15 -1.61 6.90 7.76
C GLY A 15 -0.18 7.16 8.26
N GLY A 16 0.42 8.25 7.75
CA GLY A 16 1.72 8.73 8.24
C GLY A 16 1.65 9.35 9.64
N THR A 17 0.56 10.05 9.95
CA THR A 17 0.39 10.78 11.23
C THR A 17 -0.56 10.07 12.19
N PHE A 18 -1.67 9.54 11.67
CA PHE A 18 -2.70 8.88 12.46
C PHE A 18 -3.11 7.55 11.82
N THR A 19 -3.55 6.63 12.68
CA THR A 19 -4.26 5.40 12.32
C THR A 19 -5.73 5.57 12.70
N ASP A 20 -6.60 5.41 11.72
CA ASP A 20 -8.04 5.47 11.88
C ASP A 20 -8.60 4.05 12.01
N LEU A 21 -9.52 3.86 12.95
CA LEU A 21 -10.15 2.58 13.26
C LEU A 21 -11.66 2.69 13.17
N PHE A 22 -12.27 1.62 12.66
CA PHE A 22 -13.70 1.48 12.52
C PHE A 22 -14.10 0.08 13.02
N PHE A 23 -15.02 0.01 13.96
CA PHE A 23 -15.54 -1.24 14.52
C PHE A 23 -17.04 -1.32 14.23
N LEU A 24 -17.46 -2.38 13.57
CA LEU A 24 -18.87 -2.72 13.39
C LEU A 24 -19.19 -3.99 14.16
N ASP A 25 -20.05 -3.90 15.18
CA ASP A 25 -20.67 -5.08 15.80
C ASP A 25 -21.81 -5.54 14.89
N ARG A 26 -21.65 -6.70 14.24
CA ARG A 26 -22.66 -7.24 13.32
C ARG A 26 -23.94 -7.71 14.02
N THR A 27 -23.91 -7.90 15.33
CA THR A 27 -25.04 -8.38 16.13
C THR A 27 -25.97 -7.22 16.48
N THR A 28 -25.40 -6.10 16.92
CA THR A 28 -26.18 -4.92 17.35
C THR A 28 -26.31 -3.87 16.25
N GLY A 29 -25.45 -3.93 15.22
CA GLY A 29 -25.32 -2.89 14.21
C GLY A 29 -24.61 -1.62 14.70
N THR A 30 -24.05 -1.64 15.92
CA THR A 30 -23.37 -0.48 16.51
C THR A 30 -22.02 -0.26 15.85
N VAL A 31 -21.69 1.01 15.65
CA VAL A 31 -20.42 1.46 15.09
C VAL A 31 -19.66 2.29 16.12
N THR A 32 -18.40 1.94 16.31
CA THR A 32 -17.44 2.74 17.10
C THR A 32 -16.26 3.10 16.21
N THR A 33 -15.73 4.31 16.37
CA THR A 33 -14.54 4.76 15.64
C THR A 33 -13.46 5.24 16.60
N GLY A 34 -12.21 5.07 16.19
CA GLY A 34 -11.05 5.48 16.97
C GLY A 34 -10.02 6.18 16.08
N LYS A 35 -9.26 7.11 16.66
CA LYS A 35 -8.13 7.77 16.00
C LYS A 35 -6.93 7.79 16.93
N LEU A 36 -5.81 7.30 16.44
CA LEU A 36 -4.60 7.08 17.22
C LEU A 36 -3.41 7.67 16.49
N PRO A 37 -2.42 8.26 17.17
CA PRO A 37 -1.15 8.59 16.54
C PRO A 37 -0.53 7.33 15.89
N SER A 38 -0.01 7.46 14.68
CA SER A 38 0.68 6.35 14.00
C SER A 38 2.05 6.09 14.66
N THR A 39 2.34 4.83 14.94
CA THR A 39 3.66 4.41 15.43
C THR A 39 4.58 4.17 14.23
N VAL A 40 5.31 5.21 13.79
CA VAL A 40 6.09 5.18 12.53
C VAL A 40 7.19 4.11 12.53
N ALA A 41 7.82 3.86 13.67
CA ALA A 41 8.88 2.85 13.78
C ALA A 41 8.35 1.41 13.61
N ASP A 42 7.12 1.16 14.08
CA ASP A 42 6.43 -0.12 13.93
C ASP A 42 4.92 0.09 14.04
N GLN A 43 4.27 0.05 12.88
CA GLN A 43 2.83 0.29 12.77
C GLN A 43 1.98 -0.85 13.34
N SER A 44 2.55 -2.06 13.49
CA SER A 44 1.85 -3.18 14.09
C SER A 44 1.46 -2.90 15.54
N ILE A 45 2.30 -2.14 16.26
CA ILE A 45 2.03 -1.71 17.64
C ILE A 45 0.79 -0.83 17.69
N GLY A 46 0.73 0.23 16.86
CA GLY A 46 -0.41 1.14 16.83
C GLY A 46 -1.72 0.45 16.44
N LEU A 47 -1.64 -0.55 15.56
CA LEU A 47 -2.77 -1.39 15.17
C LEU A 47 -3.28 -2.26 16.32
N VAL A 48 -2.38 -3.00 16.99
CA VAL A 48 -2.73 -3.89 18.10
C VAL A 48 -3.26 -3.09 19.30
N ASP A 49 -2.57 -2.01 19.68
CA ASP A 49 -3.01 -1.12 20.76
C ASP A 49 -4.38 -0.51 20.47
N GLY A 50 -4.64 -0.23 19.20
CA GLY A 50 -5.90 0.32 18.76
C GLY A 50 -7.06 -0.65 18.85
N ILE A 51 -6.85 -1.92 18.49
CA ILE A 51 -7.84 -2.98 18.67
C ILE A 51 -8.10 -3.23 20.16
N ASN A 52 -7.05 -3.29 20.98
CA ASN A 52 -7.12 -3.52 22.42
C ASN A 52 -7.89 -2.46 23.21
N ARG A 53 -8.14 -1.27 22.65
CA ARG A 53 -8.95 -0.24 23.32
C ARG A 53 -10.44 -0.53 23.32
N GLU A 54 -10.90 -1.26 22.30
CA GLU A 54 -12.33 -1.54 22.09
C GLU A 54 -12.65 -3.03 22.28
N LEU A 55 -11.65 -3.92 22.15
CA LEU A 55 -11.81 -5.36 22.25
C LEU A 55 -10.76 -5.99 23.15
N ASP A 56 -11.21 -6.73 24.17
CA ASP A 56 -10.34 -7.49 25.07
C ASP A 56 -9.94 -8.87 24.51
N ASP A 57 -10.77 -9.45 23.62
CA ASP A 57 -10.55 -10.77 23.01
C ASP A 57 -10.62 -10.69 21.47
N PHE A 58 -9.52 -11.08 20.82
CA PHE A 58 -9.41 -11.11 19.36
C PHE A 58 -10.25 -12.24 18.73
N SER A 59 -10.70 -13.22 19.52
CA SER A 59 -11.56 -14.30 19.04
C SER A 59 -12.96 -13.82 18.61
N ASP A 60 -13.35 -12.62 19.05
CA ASP A 60 -14.58 -11.92 18.64
C ASP A 60 -14.47 -11.26 17.26
N ILE A 61 -13.28 -11.22 16.65
CA ILE A 61 -13.04 -10.53 15.38
C ILE A 61 -13.36 -11.47 14.21
N ALA A 62 -14.36 -11.10 13.41
CA ALA A 62 -14.74 -11.84 12.21
C ALA A 62 -13.86 -11.51 11.02
N THR A 63 -13.51 -10.23 10.85
CA THR A 63 -12.74 -9.75 9.70
C THR A 63 -12.00 -8.47 10.07
N ILE A 64 -10.75 -8.38 9.59
CA ILE A 64 -9.99 -7.14 9.58
C ILE A 64 -9.75 -6.73 8.12
N VAL A 65 -10.13 -5.50 7.79
CA VAL A 65 -9.82 -4.85 6.52
C VAL A 65 -8.78 -3.79 6.79
N HIS A 66 -7.55 -4.03 6.34
CA HIS A 66 -6.41 -3.14 6.58
C HIS A 66 -6.07 -2.36 5.30
N GLY A 67 -6.31 -1.06 5.33
CA GLY A 67 -5.82 -0.06 4.38
C GLY A 67 -4.58 0.65 4.93
N THR A 68 -3.64 0.97 4.08
CA THR A 68 -2.45 1.75 4.46
C THR A 68 -2.00 2.64 3.34
N THR A 69 -1.49 3.81 3.70
CA THR A 69 -0.87 4.76 2.75
C THR A 69 0.65 4.63 2.69
N VAL A 70 1.26 3.74 3.47
CA VAL A 70 2.73 3.61 3.55
C VAL A 70 3.36 3.26 2.20
N GLY A 71 2.80 2.29 1.49
CA GLY A 71 3.35 1.87 0.18
C GLY A 71 3.33 3.00 -0.84
N THR A 72 2.22 3.72 -0.91
CA THR A 72 2.05 4.86 -1.83
C THR A 72 2.97 6.02 -1.44
N ASN A 73 3.06 6.36 -0.15
CA ASN A 73 3.93 7.43 0.33
C ASN A 73 5.40 7.08 0.14
N ALA A 74 5.82 5.82 0.35
CA ALA A 74 7.17 5.38 0.09
C ALA A 74 7.56 5.58 -1.39
N LEU A 75 6.62 5.34 -2.32
CA LEU A 75 6.82 5.59 -3.75
C LEU A 75 6.91 7.08 -4.07
N LEU A 76 5.97 7.89 -3.55
CA LEU A 76 5.93 9.34 -3.78
C LEU A 76 7.16 10.06 -3.21
N GLU A 77 7.58 9.67 -2.00
CA GLU A 77 8.74 10.22 -1.29
C GLU A 77 10.07 9.58 -1.72
N ARG A 78 10.03 8.59 -2.62
CA ARG A 78 11.20 7.81 -3.08
C ARG A 78 12.02 7.18 -1.95
N LYS A 79 11.34 6.71 -0.90
CA LYS A 79 11.95 6.02 0.25
C LYS A 79 12.04 4.50 0.06
N GLY A 80 12.06 4.04 -1.20
CA GLY A 80 12.22 2.62 -1.53
C GLY A 80 13.66 2.14 -1.40
N THR A 81 13.85 0.82 -1.47
CA THR A 81 15.18 0.20 -1.59
C THR A 81 15.70 0.31 -3.02
N ARG A 82 17.04 0.37 -3.15
CA ARG A 82 17.73 0.31 -4.44
C ARG A 82 17.34 -0.97 -5.18
N THR A 83 16.75 -0.81 -6.36
CA THR A 83 16.20 -1.89 -7.18
C THR A 83 16.80 -1.83 -8.59
N GLY A 84 16.88 -2.97 -9.28
CA GLY A 84 17.24 -3.06 -10.70
C GLY A 84 16.06 -3.55 -11.56
N LEU A 85 16.05 -3.19 -12.84
CA LEU A 85 15.03 -3.61 -13.81
C LEU A 85 15.63 -4.52 -14.88
N ILE A 86 15.05 -5.70 -15.08
CA ILE A 86 15.37 -6.58 -16.20
C ILE A 86 14.23 -6.48 -17.22
N THR A 87 14.57 -6.17 -18.47
CA THR A 87 13.61 -6.05 -19.58
C THR A 87 14.04 -6.93 -20.74
N THR A 88 13.19 -7.05 -21.76
CA THR A 88 13.66 -7.50 -23.07
C THR A 88 14.64 -6.47 -23.64
N ALA A 89 15.74 -6.93 -24.25
CA ALA A 89 16.70 -6.04 -24.93
C ALA A 89 15.98 -5.08 -25.90
N GLY A 90 16.29 -3.79 -25.78
CA GLY A 90 15.64 -2.68 -26.49
C GLY A 90 14.43 -2.05 -25.78
N PHE A 91 14.08 -2.50 -24.56
CA PHE A 91 12.97 -1.97 -23.75
C PHE A 91 13.42 -1.40 -22.39
N GLU A 92 14.71 -1.20 -22.18
CA GLU A 92 15.30 -0.67 -20.94
C GLU A 92 14.78 0.73 -20.57
N ASP A 93 14.40 1.51 -21.58
CA ASP A 93 13.94 2.91 -21.43
C ASP A 93 12.42 3.05 -21.23
N VAL A 94 11.71 1.93 -20.99
CA VAL A 94 10.24 1.93 -20.86
C VAL A 94 9.74 2.84 -19.72
N LEU A 95 10.54 3.00 -18.66
CA LEU A 95 10.19 3.87 -17.54
C LEU A 95 10.30 5.36 -17.90
N GLU A 96 11.25 5.79 -18.73
CA GLU A 96 11.28 7.18 -19.23
C GLU A 96 10.10 7.47 -20.17
N MET A 97 9.72 6.49 -20.99
CA MET A 97 8.68 6.67 -22.01
C MET A 97 7.26 6.75 -21.43
N ARG A 98 7.01 6.12 -20.27
CA ARG A 98 5.76 6.18 -19.48
C ARG A 98 4.45 5.98 -20.25
N ARG A 99 4.47 5.28 -21.39
CA ARG A 99 3.31 5.14 -22.28
C ARG A 99 2.59 6.48 -22.59
N ARG A 100 3.35 7.58 -22.70
CA ARG A 100 2.85 8.95 -22.94
C ARG A 100 2.06 9.58 -21.79
N ASP A 101 2.21 9.07 -20.57
CA ASP A 101 1.66 9.72 -19.38
C ASP A 101 2.26 11.13 -19.19
N ARG A 102 1.42 12.11 -18.87
CA ARG A 102 1.78 13.53 -18.75
C ARG A 102 1.48 14.03 -17.33
N PRO A 103 2.51 14.22 -16.48
CA PRO A 103 2.35 14.78 -15.13
C PRO A 103 1.67 16.15 -15.12
N HIS A 104 1.98 16.95 -16.14
CA HIS A 104 1.38 18.25 -16.38
C HIS A 104 0.61 18.16 -17.70
N THR A 105 -0.71 18.31 -17.61
CA THR A 105 -1.61 18.25 -18.77
C THR A 105 -1.22 19.26 -19.85
N TRP A 106 -0.71 20.42 -19.42
CA TRP A 106 -0.34 21.54 -20.27
C TRP A 106 1.17 21.77 -20.25
N GLY A 107 1.74 22.07 -21.42
CA GLY A 107 3.17 22.31 -21.60
C GLY A 107 3.78 21.49 -22.74
N LEU A 108 4.76 22.08 -23.43
CA LEU A 108 5.49 21.42 -24.52
C LEU A 108 6.65 20.55 -24.02
N ARG A 109 7.09 20.75 -22.78
CA ARG A 109 8.23 20.07 -22.15
C ARG A 109 7.80 19.49 -20.81
N GLY A 110 8.40 18.36 -20.45
CA GLY A 110 8.22 17.72 -19.15
C GLY A 110 9.43 16.85 -18.85
N GLY A 111 9.70 16.65 -17.57
CA GLY A 111 10.71 15.73 -17.07
C GLY A 111 10.08 14.62 -16.24
N TYR A 112 10.75 13.49 -16.15
CA TYR A 112 10.41 12.43 -15.22
C TYR A 112 11.70 11.79 -14.75
N GLU A 113 11.85 11.68 -13.43
CA GLU A 113 12.91 10.87 -12.85
C GLU A 113 12.36 9.46 -12.61
N PRO A 114 12.84 8.43 -13.31
CA PRO A 114 12.36 7.07 -13.10
C PRO A 114 12.65 6.56 -11.69
N VAL A 115 11.85 5.59 -11.22
CA VAL A 115 12.05 4.97 -9.89
C VAL A 115 13.32 4.11 -9.82
N ILE A 116 13.80 3.64 -10.98
CA ILE A 116 15.04 2.88 -11.13
C ILE A 116 15.90 3.66 -12.14
N PRO A 117 17.11 4.12 -11.79
CA PRO A 117 17.96 4.88 -12.72
C PRO A 117 18.46 3.99 -13.87
N ARG A 118 18.84 4.60 -14.99
CA ARG A 118 19.12 3.91 -16.26
C ARG A 118 20.28 2.90 -16.18
N ASP A 119 21.27 3.18 -15.34
CA ASP A 119 22.45 2.34 -15.08
C ASP A 119 22.12 1.06 -14.30
N LEU A 120 20.94 1.00 -13.66
CA LEU A 120 20.44 -0.19 -12.97
C LEU A 120 19.40 -0.96 -13.80
N ARG A 121 19.40 -0.78 -15.12
CA ARG A 121 18.48 -1.47 -16.04
C ARG A 121 19.23 -2.21 -17.12
N ILE A 122 18.87 -3.48 -17.28
CA ILE A 122 19.55 -4.40 -18.20
C ILE A 122 18.50 -5.08 -19.07
N GLY A 123 18.72 -5.05 -20.39
CA GLY A 123 17.99 -5.85 -21.34
C GLY A 123 18.59 -7.24 -21.48
N VAL A 124 17.75 -8.26 -21.48
CA VAL A 124 18.14 -9.64 -21.79
C VAL A 124 17.58 -10.08 -23.13
N GLY A 125 18.32 -10.95 -23.82
CA GLY A 125 17.86 -11.55 -25.06
C GLY A 125 16.59 -12.38 -24.87
N GLY A 126 15.73 -12.36 -25.89
CA GLY A 126 14.45 -13.09 -25.90
C GLY A 126 13.36 -12.26 -26.57
N ARG A 127 12.32 -12.93 -27.08
CA ARG A 127 11.12 -12.28 -27.57
C ARG A 127 9.96 -13.26 -27.44
N VAL A 128 8.86 -12.80 -26.86
CA VAL A 128 7.56 -13.48 -26.89
C VAL A 128 6.63 -12.63 -27.75
N LEU A 129 5.94 -13.27 -28.69
CA LEU A 129 4.99 -12.60 -29.57
C LEU A 129 3.64 -12.46 -28.85
N ALA A 130 2.71 -11.69 -29.43
CA ALA A 130 1.40 -11.46 -28.81
C ALA A 130 0.57 -12.76 -28.64
N ASN A 131 0.95 -13.84 -29.32
CA ASN A 131 0.32 -15.16 -29.27
C ASN A 131 1.02 -16.17 -28.34
N GLY A 132 2.00 -15.73 -27.56
CA GLY A 132 2.83 -16.62 -26.72
C GLY A 132 3.94 -17.29 -27.51
#